data_AF-A0A352CPP7-F1
#
_entry.id   AF-A0A352CPP7-F1
#
_cell.length_a   1.000
_cell.length_b   1.000
_cell.length_c   1.000
_cell.angle_alpha   90.00
_cell.angle_beta   90.00
_cell.angle_gamma   90.00
#
_symmetry.space_group_name_H-M   'P 1'
#
loop_
_entity.id
_entity.type
_entity.pdbx_description
1 polymer ?
#
loop_
_entity_poly.entity_id
_entity_poly.type
_entity_poly.pdbx_seq_one_letter_code
_entity_poly.pdbx_strand_id
1 'polypeptide(L)'
;MERKKKTILAVAALAVVWSLYIILHHNPLAVPIQEKVKKCISIFILWSAFGIFAKFYDWIVLLPQELFANRKLIWKLAKNDFRSKYAGSYMGIVWVFLQPAVTVLVYWFVFTMGGRTPVSDTQGYPFVVWLIVGIVPWFFFSDAWGQGTSALLSYQFLVKKVVFKISILPIIKILSAFFIHVFLVAVTLVILLLNGIYPNPYWIQIPYFSL
;
A
#
# COMPACT_ATOMS: atom_id res chain seq x y z
N MET A 1 24.93 2.15 -13.66
CA MET A 1 25.38 0.74 -13.62
C MET A 1 26.48 0.48 -12.60
N GLU A 2 27.44 1.40 -12.44
CA GLU A 2 28.57 1.22 -11.52
C GLU A 2 28.17 1.10 -10.03
N ARG A 3 27.24 1.95 -9.56
CA ARG A 3 26.74 1.92 -8.17
C ARG A 3 26.06 0.61 -7.79
N LYS A 4 25.19 0.08 -8.68
CA LYS A 4 24.51 -1.22 -8.50
C LYS A 4 25.52 -2.35 -8.32
N LYS A 5 26.51 -2.42 -9.23
CA LYS A 5 27.56 -3.45 -9.18
C LYS A 5 28.37 -3.36 -7.87
N LYS A 6 28.76 -2.16 -7.45
CA LYS A 6 29.46 -1.94 -6.18
C LYS A 6 28.63 -2.39 -4.96
N THR A 7 27.35 -2.03 -4.89
CA THR A 7 26.49 -2.43 -3.76
C THR A 7 26.26 -3.94 -3.73
N ILE A 8 25.96 -4.57 -4.88
CA ILE A 8 25.75 -6.02 -4.94
C ILE A 8 27.04 -6.76 -4.53
N LEU A 9 28.21 -6.32 -5.01
CA LEU A 9 29.49 -6.91 -4.63
C LEU A 9 29.80 -6.74 -3.13
N ALA A 10 29.53 -5.58 -2.55
CA ALA A 10 29.73 -5.34 -1.13
C ALA A 10 28.81 -6.24 -0.26
N VAL A 11 27.54 -6.37 -0.63
CA VAL A 11 26.58 -7.24 0.08
C VAL A 11 26.95 -8.71 -0.11
N ALA A 12 27.42 -9.11 -1.29
CA ALA A 12 27.92 -10.46 -1.54
C ALA A 12 29.14 -10.78 -0.68
N ALA A 13 30.10 -9.86 -0.56
CA ALA A 13 31.27 -10.03 0.28
C ALA A 13 30.88 -10.18 1.76
N LEU A 14 29.94 -9.37 2.25
CA LEU A 14 29.38 -9.51 3.60
C LEU A 14 28.68 -10.88 3.78
N ALA A 15 27.89 -11.32 2.81
CA ALA A 15 27.23 -12.62 2.84
C ALA A 15 28.24 -13.78 2.93
N VAL A 16 29.35 -13.70 2.20
CA VAL A 16 30.45 -14.66 2.28
C VAL A 16 31.09 -14.63 3.68
N VAL A 17 31.42 -13.46 4.21
CA VAL A 17 32.02 -13.32 5.55
C VAL A 17 31.11 -13.91 6.63
N TRP A 18 29.81 -13.62 6.59
CA TRP A 18 28.83 -14.18 7.52
C TRP A 18 28.67 -15.69 7.34
N SER A 19 28.69 -16.21 6.11
CA SER A 19 28.65 -17.65 5.87
C SER A 19 29.88 -18.37 6.45
N LEU A 20 31.07 -17.78 6.31
CA LEU A 20 32.30 -18.30 6.91
C LEU A 20 32.24 -18.27 8.44
N TYR A 21 31.73 -17.18 9.02
CA TYR A 21 31.51 -17.08 10.46
C TYR A 21 30.56 -18.19 10.98
N ILE A 22 29.44 -18.43 10.29
CA ILE A 22 28.48 -19.49 10.64
C ILE A 22 29.12 -20.88 10.58
N ILE A 23 29.97 -21.13 9.59
CA ILE A 23 30.68 -22.41 9.45
C ILE A 23 31.68 -22.60 10.61
N LEU A 24 32.45 -21.56 10.93
CA LEU A 24 33.52 -21.58 11.93
C LEU A 24 33.00 -21.56 13.38
N HIS A 25 31.82 -21.02 13.64
CA HIS A 25 31.24 -20.94 14.98
C HIS A 25 30.87 -22.33 15.51
N HIS A 26 31.55 -22.84 16.55
CA HIS A 26 31.26 -24.14 17.16
C HIS A 26 30.51 -23.97 18.49
N ASN A 27 29.41 -24.69 18.69
CA ASN A 27 28.67 -24.67 19.96
C ASN A 27 28.87 -25.98 20.74
N PRO A 28 29.73 -26.00 21.79
CA PRO A 28 30.04 -27.22 22.54
C PRO A 28 28.84 -27.80 23.31
N LEU A 29 27.77 -27.03 23.51
CA LEU A 29 26.56 -27.46 24.23
C LEU A 29 25.50 -28.10 23.31
N ALA A 30 25.69 -28.08 21.99
CA ALA A 30 24.71 -28.55 21.02
C ALA A 30 24.96 -30.01 20.59
N VAL A 31 23.90 -30.76 20.32
CA VAL A 31 24.01 -32.08 19.70
C VAL A 31 24.62 -31.92 18.30
N PRO A 32 25.67 -32.68 17.92
CA PRO A 32 26.44 -32.44 16.68
C PRO A 32 25.60 -32.44 15.40
N ILE A 33 24.58 -33.30 15.32
CA ILE A 33 23.67 -33.35 14.16
C ILE A 33 22.82 -32.08 14.05
N GLN A 34 22.33 -31.55 15.18
CA GLN A 34 21.49 -30.35 15.22
C GLN A 34 22.29 -29.10 14.87
N GLU A 35 23.56 -29.03 15.30
CA GLU A 35 24.44 -27.93 14.95
C GLU A 35 24.68 -27.86 13.42
N LYS A 36 25.03 -29.00 12.79
CA LYS A 36 25.23 -29.07 11.33
C LYS A 36 23.99 -28.66 10.55
N VAL A 37 22.81 -29.16 10.95
CA VAL A 37 21.53 -28.84 10.29
C VAL A 37 21.23 -27.34 10.39
N LYS A 38 21.39 -26.73 11.57
CA LYS A 38 21.16 -25.29 11.77
C LYS A 38 22.08 -24.43 10.92
N LYS A 39 23.36 -24.81 10.79
CA LYS A 39 24.33 -24.13 9.93
C LYS A 39 23.91 -24.19 8.45
N CYS A 40 23.55 -25.36 7.94
CA CYS A 40 23.10 -25.52 6.55
C CYS A 40 21.85 -24.68 6.25
N ILE A 41 20.84 -24.72 7.13
CA ILE A 41 19.62 -23.93 6.96
C ILE A 41 19.92 -22.43 6.97
N SER A 42 20.75 -21.96 7.90
CA SER A 42 21.09 -20.54 8.00
C SER A 42 21.82 -20.02 6.76
N ILE A 43 22.77 -20.80 6.23
CA ILE A 43 23.50 -20.46 5.00
C ILE A 43 22.55 -20.44 3.80
N PHE A 44 21.66 -21.43 3.69
CA PHE A 44 20.66 -21.47 2.63
C PHE A 44 19.72 -20.25 2.66
N ILE A 45 19.20 -19.89 3.83
CA ILE A 45 18.37 -18.70 4.02
C ILE A 45 19.14 -17.44 3.61
N LEU A 46 20.37 -17.28 4.09
CA LEU A 46 21.21 -16.12 3.80
C LEU A 46 21.45 -15.93 2.30
N TRP A 47 21.83 -17.00 1.58
CA TRP A 47 22.07 -16.93 0.13
C TRP A 47 20.79 -16.78 -0.68
N SER A 48 19.68 -17.39 -0.26
CA SER A 48 18.36 -17.17 -0.90
C SER A 48 17.91 -15.71 -0.76
N ALA A 49 18.05 -15.13 0.43
CA ALA A 49 17.71 -13.73 0.70
C ALA A 49 18.60 -12.78 -0.12
N PHE A 50 19.89 -13.07 -0.23
CA PHE A 50 20.79 -12.33 -1.11
C PHE A 50 20.38 -12.41 -2.58
N GLY A 51 20.01 -13.59 -3.07
CA GLY A 51 19.54 -13.79 -4.45
C GLY A 51 18.28 -12.97 -4.76
N ILE A 52 17.33 -12.96 -3.81
CA ILE A 52 16.12 -12.12 -3.89
C ILE A 52 16.51 -10.64 -3.92
N PHE A 53 17.36 -10.18 -2.99
CA PHE A 53 17.82 -8.79 -2.95
C PHE A 53 18.50 -8.37 -4.26
N ALA A 54 19.39 -9.19 -4.81
CA ALA A 54 20.08 -8.90 -6.05
C ALA A 54 19.13 -8.80 -7.25
N LYS A 55 18.14 -9.72 -7.32
CA LYS A 55 17.10 -9.71 -8.35
C LYS A 55 16.20 -8.48 -8.27
N PHE A 56 15.82 -8.08 -7.06
CA PHE A 56 14.90 -6.96 -6.81
C PHE A 56 15.61 -5.63 -6.50
N TYR A 57 16.94 -5.54 -6.67
CA TYR A 57 17.73 -4.35 -6.32
C TYR A 57 17.19 -3.07 -6.95
N ASP A 58 16.85 -3.10 -8.24
CA ASP A 58 16.38 -1.92 -8.97
C ASP A 58 15.03 -1.45 -8.39
N TRP A 59 14.16 -2.39 -8.02
CA TRP A 59 12.89 -2.11 -7.38
C TRP A 59 13.07 -1.52 -5.97
N ILE A 60 13.98 -2.07 -5.17
CA ILE A 60 14.19 -1.65 -3.77
C ILE A 60 14.95 -0.32 -3.67
N VAL A 61 15.99 -0.12 -4.48
CA VAL A 61 16.95 0.99 -4.29
C VAL A 61 16.75 2.10 -5.31
N LEU A 62 16.50 1.76 -6.58
CA LEU A 62 16.40 2.78 -7.63
C LEU A 62 15.03 3.44 -7.60
N LEU A 63 13.93 2.69 -7.49
CA LEU A 63 12.59 3.27 -7.53
C LEU A 63 12.37 4.37 -6.48
N PRO A 64 12.67 4.18 -5.18
CA PRO A 64 12.47 5.25 -4.20
C PRO A 64 13.29 6.51 -4.53
N GLN A 65 14.51 6.34 -5.03
CA GLN A 65 15.35 7.46 -5.47
C GLN A 65 14.74 8.20 -6.66
N GLU A 66 14.22 7.46 -7.65
CA GLU A 66 13.53 8.04 -8.80
C GLU A 66 12.26 8.80 -8.40
N LEU A 67 11.46 8.22 -7.51
CA LEU A 67 10.24 8.83 -7.01
C LEU A 67 10.55 10.11 -6.23
N PHE A 68 11.55 10.07 -5.34
CA PHE A 68 11.94 11.23 -4.55
C PHE A 68 12.53 12.36 -5.42
N ALA A 69 13.35 12.02 -6.42
CA ALA A 69 13.87 12.99 -7.38
C ALA A 69 12.75 13.68 -8.18
N ASN A 70 11.70 12.92 -8.55
CA ASN A 70 10.58 13.41 -9.36
C ASN A 70 9.35 13.85 -8.54
N ARG A 71 9.44 13.93 -7.21
CA ARG A 71 8.29 14.20 -6.31
C ARG A 71 7.46 15.43 -6.69
N LYS A 72 8.11 16.51 -7.13
CA LYS A 72 7.41 17.75 -7.56
C LYS A 72 6.59 17.53 -8.83
N LEU A 73 7.12 16.75 -9.77
CA LEU A 73 6.44 16.39 -11.01
C LEU A 73 5.28 15.44 -10.73
N ILE A 74 5.51 14.41 -9.91
CA ILE A 74 4.48 13.45 -9.47
C ILE A 74 3.32 14.19 -8.81
N TRP A 75 3.61 15.11 -7.89
CA TRP A 75 2.58 15.89 -7.20
C TRP A 75 1.76 16.76 -8.14
N LYS A 76 2.41 17.45 -9.10
CA LYS A 76 1.72 18.25 -10.12
C LYS A 76 0.83 17.39 -11.02
N LEU A 77 1.35 16.27 -11.50
CA LEU A 77 0.60 15.36 -12.36
C LEU A 77 -0.55 14.69 -11.61
N ALA A 78 -0.38 14.29 -10.35
CA ALA A 78 -1.45 13.72 -9.54
C ALA A 78 -2.58 14.72 -9.28
N LYS A 79 -2.26 15.99 -9.01
CA LYS A 79 -3.26 17.07 -8.89
C LYS A 79 -4.02 17.28 -10.19
N ASN A 80 -3.31 17.27 -11.33
CA ASN A 80 -3.94 17.42 -12.64
C ASN A 80 -4.81 16.21 -12.98
N ASP A 81 -4.37 14.99 -12.64
CA ASP A 81 -5.14 13.75 -12.82
C ASP A 81 -6.45 13.81 -12.03
N PHE A 82 -6.37 14.15 -10.73
CA PHE A 82 -7.54 14.35 -9.87
C PHE A 82 -8.48 15.42 -10.43
N ARG A 83 -7.95 16.59 -10.80
CA ARG A 83 -8.77 17.65 -11.41
C ARG A 83 -9.41 17.17 -12.71
N SER A 84 -8.68 16.49 -13.59
CA SER A 84 -9.21 16.04 -14.88
C SER A 84 -10.39 15.06 -14.74
N LYS A 85 -10.38 14.22 -13.71
CA LYS A 85 -11.48 13.29 -13.42
C LYS A 85 -12.75 13.99 -12.95
N TYR A 86 -12.61 15.12 -12.24
CA TYR A 86 -13.72 15.77 -11.55
C TYR A 86 -14.08 17.17 -12.05
N ALA A 87 -13.29 17.75 -12.97
CA ALA A 87 -13.47 19.10 -13.50
C ALA A 87 -14.57 19.23 -14.57
N GLY A 88 -15.20 18.13 -15.00
CA GLY A 88 -16.16 18.13 -16.10
C GLY A 88 -17.60 18.50 -15.77
N SER A 89 -18.00 18.54 -14.48
CA SER A 89 -19.35 18.92 -14.07
C SER A 89 -19.40 19.22 -12.56
N TYR A 90 -20.26 20.16 -12.12
CA TYR A 90 -20.60 20.34 -10.71
C TYR A 90 -21.07 19.01 -10.05
N MET A 91 -21.64 18.09 -10.84
CA MET A 91 -22.04 16.75 -10.40
C MET A 91 -20.86 15.78 -10.24
N GLY A 92 -19.66 16.11 -10.72
CA GLY A 92 -18.48 15.24 -10.62
C GLY A 92 -18.04 14.97 -9.19
N ILE A 93 -18.11 15.99 -8.33
CA ILE A 93 -17.82 15.84 -6.88
C ILE A 93 -18.91 15.00 -6.21
N VAL A 94 -20.19 15.23 -6.55
CA VAL A 94 -21.31 14.44 -6.01
C VAL A 94 -21.15 12.96 -6.36
N TRP A 95 -20.69 12.65 -7.57
CA TRP A 95 -20.48 11.27 -8.03
C TRP A 95 -19.46 10.49 -7.19
N VAL A 96 -18.41 11.17 -6.70
CA VAL A 96 -17.42 10.58 -5.79
C VAL A 96 -18.06 10.09 -4.50
N PHE A 97 -19.12 10.74 -4.03
CA PHE A 97 -19.86 10.34 -2.83
C PHE A 97 -20.93 9.33 -3.11
N LEU A 98 -21.62 9.48 -4.24
CA LEU A 98 -22.78 8.68 -4.57
C LEU A 98 -22.42 7.20 -4.63
N GLN A 99 -21.32 6.84 -5.29
CA GLN A 99 -20.93 5.43 -5.44
C GLN A 99 -20.58 4.74 -4.10
N PRO A 100 -19.69 5.30 -3.23
CA PRO A 100 -19.47 4.78 -1.88
C PRO A 100 -20.73 4.78 -1.02
N ALA A 101 -21.54 5.84 -1.06
CA ALA A 101 -22.76 5.96 -0.26
C ALA A 101 -23.79 4.90 -0.66
N VAL A 102 -24.04 4.69 -1.96
CA VAL A 102 -24.92 3.63 -2.46
C VAL A 102 -24.40 2.26 -2.04
N THR A 103 -23.08 2.04 -2.08
CA THR A 103 -22.49 0.77 -1.64
C THR A 103 -22.74 0.51 -0.16
N VAL A 104 -22.54 1.53 0.69
CA VAL A 104 -22.83 1.45 2.13
C VAL A 104 -24.33 1.24 2.38
N LEU A 105 -25.20 1.93 1.64
CA LEU A 105 -26.66 1.78 1.74
C LEU A 105 -27.12 0.38 1.36
N VAL A 106 -26.57 -0.19 0.28
CA VAL A 106 -26.87 -1.57 -0.15
C VAL A 106 -26.43 -2.55 0.92
N TYR A 107 -25.21 -2.42 1.46
CA TYR A 107 -24.76 -3.28 2.54
C TYR A 107 -25.61 -3.15 3.80
N TRP A 108 -25.92 -1.92 4.21
CA TRP A 108 -26.82 -1.67 5.32
C TRP A 108 -28.18 -2.32 5.09
N PHE A 109 -28.80 -2.12 3.92
CA PHE A 109 -30.10 -2.70 3.61
C PHE A 109 -30.08 -4.24 3.65
N VAL A 110 -29.07 -4.85 3.02
CA VAL A 110 -28.95 -6.31 2.95
C VAL A 110 -28.73 -6.92 4.34
N PHE A 111 -27.87 -6.33 5.17
CA PHE A 111 -27.51 -6.90 6.47
C PHE A 111 -28.48 -6.53 7.61
N THR A 112 -29.20 -5.41 7.49
CA THR A 112 -30.18 -5.00 8.51
C THR A 112 -31.61 -5.42 8.18
N MET A 113 -32.04 -5.33 6.91
CA MET A 113 -33.42 -5.64 6.51
C MET A 113 -33.54 -6.98 5.75
N GLY A 114 -32.51 -7.40 5.02
CA GLY A 114 -32.55 -8.58 4.15
C GLY A 114 -32.21 -9.92 4.80
N GLY A 115 -31.65 -9.92 6.02
CA GLY A 115 -31.22 -11.13 6.73
C GLY A 115 -32.32 -11.79 7.56
N ARG A 116 -32.22 -13.11 7.80
CA ARG A 116 -33.07 -13.84 8.77
C ARG A 116 -32.85 -13.37 10.22
N THR A 117 -31.66 -12.83 10.50
CA THR A 117 -31.30 -12.21 11.78
C THR A 117 -30.79 -10.81 11.47
N PRO A 118 -31.58 -9.76 11.72
CA PRO A 118 -31.17 -8.36 11.53
C PRO A 118 -29.91 -8.07 12.36
N VAL A 119 -28.86 -7.56 11.71
CA VAL A 119 -27.71 -7.03 12.43
C VAL A 119 -28.01 -5.57 12.75
N SER A 120 -28.57 -5.27 13.92
CA SER A 120 -28.82 -3.88 14.34
C SER A 120 -27.55 -3.23 14.89
N ASP A 121 -26.90 -3.89 15.85
CA ASP A 121 -25.71 -3.39 16.54
C ASP A 121 -24.61 -4.45 16.58
N THR A 122 -23.37 -4.01 16.36
CA THR A 122 -22.18 -4.84 16.50
C THR A 122 -21.41 -4.39 17.72
N GLN A 123 -21.42 -5.19 18.79
CA GLN A 123 -20.73 -4.89 20.06
C GLN A 123 -21.09 -3.52 20.66
N GLY A 124 -22.36 -3.12 20.54
CA GLY A 124 -22.85 -1.83 21.07
C GLY A 124 -22.62 -0.63 20.15
N TYR A 125 -22.11 -0.84 18.92
CA TYR A 125 -21.97 0.21 17.91
C TYR A 125 -22.96 0.00 16.76
N PRO A 126 -23.53 1.08 16.19
CA PRO A 126 -24.41 0.97 15.03
C PRO A 126 -23.70 0.28 13.87
N PHE A 127 -24.38 -0.66 13.21
CA PHE A 127 -23.79 -1.45 12.11
C PHE A 127 -23.16 -0.57 11.02
N VAL A 128 -23.80 0.54 10.66
CA VAL A 128 -23.29 1.48 9.64
C VAL A 128 -21.93 2.05 10.02
N VAL A 129 -21.75 2.39 11.31
CA VAL A 129 -20.50 2.94 11.81
C VAL A 129 -19.38 1.89 11.73
N TRP A 130 -19.66 0.67 12.16
CA TRP A 130 -18.75 -0.45 12.06
C TRP A 130 -18.34 -0.73 10.60
N LEU A 131 -19.33 -0.72 9.69
CA LEU A 131 -19.11 -0.96 8.26
C LEU A 131 -18.26 0.12 7.60
N ILE A 132 -18.55 1.40 7.84
CA ILE A 132 -17.86 2.52 7.19
C ILE A 132 -16.36 2.51 7.53
N VAL A 133 -16.01 2.21 8.79
CA VAL A 133 -14.61 2.12 9.23
C VAL A 133 -13.83 1.05 8.46
N GLY A 134 -14.44 -0.09 8.16
CA GLY A 134 -13.79 -1.17 7.41
C GLY A 134 -13.78 -0.97 5.89
N ILE A 135 -14.85 -0.41 5.32
CA ILE A 135 -15.02 -0.34 3.86
C ILE A 135 -14.28 0.84 3.21
N VAL A 136 -14.03 1.92 3.93
CA VAL A 136 -13.35 3.11 3.38
C VAL A 136 -11.92 2.83 2.94
N PRO A 137 -11.08 2.12 3.72
CA PRO A 137 -9.77 1.66 3.23
C PRO A 137 -9.88 0.75 2.00
N TRP A 138 -10.89 -0.12 1.96
CA TRP A 138 -11.13 -1.01 0.82
C TRP A 138 -11.42 -0.24 -0.47
N PHE A 139 -12.21 0.84 -0.40
CA PHE A 139 -12.47 1.70 -1.56
C PHE A 139 -11.17 2.29 -2.14
N PHE A 140 -10.28 2.78 -1.27
CA PHE A 140 -8.99 3.28 -1.72
C PHE A 140 -8.13 2.18 -2.33
N PHE A 141 -8.02 1.03 -1.68
CA PHE A 141 -7.24 -0.09 -2.20
C PHE A 141 -7.73 -0.54 -3.59
N SER A 142 -9.03 -0.77 -3.73
CA SER A 142 -9.65 -1.22 -4.98
C SER A 142 -9.43 -0.21 -6.12
N ASP A 143 -9.63 1.08 -5.84
CA ASP A 143 -9.45 2.15 -6.81
C ASP A 143 -7.98 2.36 -7.19
N ALA A 144 -7.10 2.46 -6.20
CA ALA A 144 -5.65 2.63 -6.41
C ALA A 144 -5.05 1.44 -7.18
N TRP A 145 -5.49 0.21 -6.89
CA TRP A 145 -5.06 -0.99 -7.60
C TRP A 145 -5.52 -0.99 -9.07
N GLY A 146 -6.82 -0.76 -9.30
CA GLY A 146 -7.38 -0.72 -10.65
C GLY A 146 -6.77 0.39 -11.52
N GLN A 147 -6.55 1.57 -10.94
CA GLN A 147 -5.93 2.67 -11.67
C GLN A 147 -4.43 2.50 -11.86
N GLY A 148 -3.73 1.92 -10.88
CA GLY A 148 -2.30 1.64 -10.96
C GLY A 148 -1.97 0.65 -12.08
N THR A 149 -2.78 -0.43 -12.20
CA THR A 149 -2.62 -1.43 -13.27
C THR A 149 -2.88 -0.85 -14.66
N SER A 150 -3.83 0.09 -14.78
CA SER A 150 -4.18 0.74 -16.05
C SER A 150 -3.43 2.06 -16.31
N ALA A 151 -2.42 2.39 -15.49
CA ALA A 151 -1.75 3.69 -15.52
C ALA A 151 -1.02 3.97 -16.84
N LEU A 152 -0.36 2.95 -17.42
CA LEU A 152 0.38 3.09 -18.67
C LEU A 152 -0.55 3.38 -19.86
N LEU A 153 -1.72 2.74 -19.89
CA LEU A 153 -2.74 2.97 -20.92
C LEU A 153 -3.32 4.38 -20.81
N SER A 154 -3.63 4.81 -19.58
CA SER A 154 -4.15 6.15 -19.30
C SER A 154 -3.19 7.28 -19.72
N TYR A 155 -1.88 7.03 -19.62
CA TYR A 155 -0.83 7.99 -19.95
C TYR A 155 -0.11 7.68 -21.27
N GLN A 156 -0.73 6.90 -22.16
CA GLN A 156 -0.12 6.44 -23.42
C GLN A 156 0.44 7.60 -24.28
N PHE A 157 -0.27 8.72 -24.35
CA PHE A 157 0.20 9.89 -25.11
C PHE A 157 1.51 10.44 -24.53
N LEU A 158 1.58 10.59 -23.20
CA LEU A 158 2.75 11.12 -22.51
C LEU A 158 3.97 10.20 -22.68
N VAL A 159 3.75 8.88 -22.54
CA VAL A 159 4.80 7.86 -22.70
C VAL A 159 5.37 7.85 -24.12
N LYS A 160 4.52 8.06 -25.14
CA LYS A 160 4.95 8.01 -26.55
C LYS A 160 5.58 9.31 -27.06
N LYS A 161 5.30 10.45 -26.41
CA LYS A 161 5.65 11.79 -26.95
C LYS A 161 6.68 12.55 -26.11
N VAL A 162 6.94 12.13 -24.88
CA VAL A 162 7.86 12.82 -23.96
C VAL A 162 8.81 11.81 -23.34
N VAL A 163 10.09 12.18 -23.21
CA VAL A 163 11.07 11.39 -22.45
C VAL A 163 10.66 11.41 -20.98
N PHE A 164 9.96 10.37 -20.55
CA PHE A 164 9.32 10.30 -19.25
C PHE A 164 9.60 8.96 -18.58
N LYS A 165 9.87 8.98 -17.26
CA LYS A 165 10.09 7.76 -16.48
C LYS A 165 8.77 7.05 -16.24
N ILE A 166 8.55 5.92 -16.92
CA ILE A 166 7.31 5.15 -16.85
C ILE A 166 7.04 4.63 -15.42
N SER A 167 8.10 4.42 -14.63
CA SER A 167 8.05 3.98 -13.22
C SER A 167 7.22 4.89 -12.31
N ILE A 168 7.03 6.16 -12.66
CA ILE A 168 6.31 7.12 -11.80
C ILE A 168 4.81 7.21 -12.09
N LEU A 169 4.33 6.63 -13.21
CA LEU A 169 2.92 6.70 -13.62
C LEU A 169 1.96 6.01 -12.66
N PRO A 170 2.22 4.78 -12.17
CA PRO A 170 1.34 4.15 -11.19
C PRO A 170 1.24 4.98 -9.90
N ILE A 171 2.35 5.58 -9.46
CA ILE A 171 2.38 6.42 -8.25
C ILE A 171 1.54 7.69 -8.44
N ILE A 172 1.52 8.28 -9.63
CA ILE A 172 0.64 9.42 -9.95
C ILE A 172 -0.84 9.02 -9.77
N LYS A 173 -1.24 7.85 -10.26
CA LYS A 173 -2.61 7.34 -10.14
C LYS A 173 -2.99 7.01 -8.69
N ILE A 174 -2.10 6.33 -7.96
CA ILE A 174 -2.30 6.01 -6.53
C ILE A 174 -2.43 7.30 -5.71
N LEU A 175 -1.57 8.29 -5.95
CA LEU A 175 -1.63 9.58 -5.26
C LEU A 175 -2.89 10.38 -5.62
N SER A 176 -3.37 10.28 -6.86
CA SER A 176 -4.66 10.86 -7.24
C SER A 176 -5.84 10.20 -6.50
N ALA A 177 -5.83 8.87 -6.34
CA ALA A 177 -6.85 8.14 -5.56
C ALA A 177 -6.77 8.47 -4.07
N PHE A 178 -5.55 8.69 -3.56
CA PHE A 178 -5.32 9.07 -2.16
C PHE A 178 -6.02 10.39 -1.78
N PHE A 179 -6.14 11.35 -2.70
CA PHE A 179 -6.88 12.59 -2.42
C PHE A 179 -8.36 12.35 -2.08
N ILE A 180 -9.00 11.37 -2.74
CA ILE A 180 -10.38 10.97 -2.46
C ILE A 180 -10.42 10.23 -1.12
N HIS A 181 -9.45 9.35 -0.89
CA HIS A 181 -9.38 8.58 0.33
C HIS A 181 -9.26 9.46 1.58
N VAL A 182 -8.39 10.48 1.56
CA VAL A 182 -8.28 11.46 2.65
C VAL A 182 -9.63 12.11 2.96
N PHE A 183 -10.41 12.43 1.92
CA PHE A 183 -11.75 12.97 2.11
C PHE A 183 -12.71 11.95 2.73
N LEU A 184 -12.73 10.70 2.25
CA LEU A 184 -13.58 9.64 2.81
C LEU A 184 -13.23 9.31 4.28
N VAL A 185 -11.94 9.34 4.63
CA VAL A 185 -11.49 9.23 6.02
C VAL A 185 -12.01 10.40 6.84
N ALA A 186 -11.91 11.64 6.35
CA ALA A 186 -12.46 12.80 7.05
C ALA A 186 -13.97 12.68 7.29
N VAL A 187 -14.74 12.22 6.31
CA VAL A 187 -16.19 11.94 6.47
C VAL A 187 -16.43 10.86 7.52
N THR A 188 -15.63 9.79 7.51
CA THR A 188 -15.73 8.71 8.50
C THR A 188 -15.49 9.23 9.92
N LEU A 189 -14.48 10.09 10.11
CA LEU A 189 -14.20 10.72 11.40
C LEU A 189 -15.37 11.58 11.88
N VAL A 190 -15.99 12.36 10.99
CA VAL A 190 -17.19 13.15 11.33
C VAL A 190 -18.34 12.23 11.76
N ILE A 191 -18.59 11.13 11.04
CA ILE A 191 -19.63 10.16 11.39
C ILE A 191 -19.37 9.53 12.76
N LEU A 192 -18.11 9.18 13.07
CA LEU A 192 -17.75 8.64 14.40
C LEU A 192 -18.07 9.63 15.52
N LEU A 193 -17.68 10.89 15.36
CA LEU A 193 -17.94 11.95 16.35
C LEU A 193 -19.44 12.18 16.56
N LEU A 194 -20.24 12.18 15.49
CA LEU A 194 -21.70 12.32 15.57
C LEU A 194 -22.38 11.14 16.30
N ASN A 195 -21.76 9.95 16.30
CA ASN A 195 -22.24 8.78 17.04
C ASN A 195 -21.67 8.70 18.47
N GLY A 196 -21.06 9.77 18.98
CA GLY A 196 -20.51 9.82 20.34
C GLY A 196 -19.21 9.02 20.52
N ILE A 197 -18.56 8.61 19.44
CA ILE A 197 -17.27 7.90 19.47
C ILE A 197 -16.15 8.93 19.42
N TYR A 198 -15.57 9.21 20.59
CA TYR A 198 -14.52 10.21 20.73
C TYR A 198 -13.13 9.65 20.38
N PRO A 199 -12.18 10.52 19.99
CA PRO A 199 -10.81 10.12 19.72
C PRO A 199 -10.19 9.43 20.93
N ASN A 200 -9.67 8.23 20.69
CA ASN A 200 -8.91 7.46 21.68
C ASN A 200 -7.51 7.14 21.12
N PRO A 201 -6.57 6.62 21.93
CA PRO A 201 -5.25 6.25 21.44
C PRO A 201 -5.26 5.23 20.29
N TYR A 202 -6.31 4.41 20.17
CA TYR A 202 -6.45 3.45 19.06
C TYR A 202 -6.70 4.13 17.71
N TRP A 203 -7.12 5.40 17.67
CA TRP A 203 -7.25 6.14 16.41
C TRP A 203 -5.92 6.36 15.70
N ILE A 204 -4.79 6.18 16.39
CA ILE A 204 -3.47 6.17 15.73
C ILE A 204 -3.33 5.02 14.72
N GLN A 205 -4.17 3.99 14.84
CA GLN A 205 -4.24 2.87 13.91
C GLN A 205 -4.96 3.26 12.60
N ILE A 206 -5.68 4.39 12.56
CA ILE A 206 -6.38 4.84 11.35
C ILE A 206 -5.39 5.00 10.20
N PRO A 207 -4.30 5.80 10.32
CA PRO A 207 -3.24 5.83 9.32
C PRO A 207 -2.76 4.44 8.89
N TYR A 208 -2.52 3.53 9.85
CA TYR A 208 -2.03 2.18 9.58
C TYR A 208 -3.00 1.31 8.78
N PHE A 209 -4.31 1.40 9.04
CA PHE A 209 -5.33 0.65 8.29
C PHE A 209 -5.76 1.35 7.00
N SER A 210 -5.45 2.64 6.87
CA SER A 210 -5.83 3.50 5.74
C SER A 210 -4.74 3.65 4.67
N LEU A 211 -3.48 3.33 4.99
CA LEU A 211 -2.28 3.45 4.12
C LEU A 211 -1.70 2.08 3.78
#